data_AF-A0A660NZS7-F1
#
_entry.id   AF-A0A660NZS7-F1
#
_cell.length_a   1.000
_cell.length_b   1.000
_cell.length_c   1.000
_cell.angle_alpha   90.00
_cell.angle_beta   90.00
_cell.angle_gamma   90.00
#
_symmetry.space_group_name_H-M   'P 1'
#
loop_
_entity.id
_entity.type
_entity.pdbx_description
1 polymer ?
#
loop_
_entity_poly.entity_id
_entity_poly.type
_entity_poly.pdbx_seq_one_letter_code
_entity_poly.pdbx_strand_id
1 'polypeptide(L)'
;MKHLYKSLITLLLFAANTCAYAGQNMRTKDTIVIVTNNNDDSCMSHLVINKGSVRDTLISIYCADGSDIEPLKNVRSKDKQTQIEVFAIYNAAADGSQYVFYNHKNHRAYITFATFADLNPTVVDVNEAQQYVLLSNKNSTKTPTKNTLNTGNKEEYIANASKFRLIKAMLKPIKTKY
;
A
#
# COMPACT_ATOMS: atom_id res chain seq x y z
N MET A 1 3.43 70.88 6.49
CA MET A 1 3.18 69.80 5.50
C MET A 1 4.50 69.28 4.96
N LYS A 2 5.01 68.13 5.45
CA LYS A 2 6.02 67.25 4.79
C LYS A 2 6.54 66.10 5.66
N HIS A 3 6.17 66.03 6.95
CA HIS A 3 6.63 64.95 7.84
C HIS A 3 5.57 63.91 8.26
N LEU A 4 4.29 64.09 7.90
CA LEU A 4 3.23 63.15 8.27
C LEU A 4 2.95 62.05 7.23
N TYR A 5 3.54 62.13 6.02
CA TYR A 5 3.27 61.17 4.95
C TYR A 5 4.16 59.92 4.99
N LYS A 6 5.31 59.99 5.67
CA LYS A 6 6.25 58.86 5.74
C LYS A 6 5.93 57.84 6.83
N SER A 7 5.07 58.16 7.79
CA SER A 7 4.71 57.25 8.88
C SER A 7 3.48 56.39 8.60
N LEU A 8 2.62 56.79 7.65
CA LEU A 8 1.43 56.01 7.29
C LEU A 8 1.75 54.87 6.31
N ILE A 9 2.77 55.03 5.47
CA ILE A 9 3.17 54.01 4.48
C ILE A 9 3.84 52.81 5.16
N THR A 10 4.56 53.02 6.26
CA THR A 10 5.18 51.94 7.03
C THR A 10 4.19 51.11 7.84
N LEU A 11 3.04 51.69 8.24
CA LEU A 11 2.01 50.96 8.98
C LEU A 11 1.10 50.12 8.06
N LEU A 12 0.86 50.58 6.82
CA LEU A 12 0.10 49.82 5.82
C LEU A 12 0.88 48.63 5.23
N LEU A 13 2.21 48.63 5.30
CA LEU A 13 3.05 47.50 4.90
C LEU A 13 3.20 46.42 5.98
N PHE A 14 2.88 46.72 7.25
CA PHE A 14 2.92 45.73 8.33
C PHE A 14 1.58 45.01 8.58
N ALA A 15 0.47 45.50 8.03
CA ALA A 15 -0.85 44.87 8.17
C ALA A 15 -1.21 43.90 7.01
N ALA A 16 -0.39 43.82 5.96
CA ALA A 16 -0.64 42.97 4.79
C ALA A 16 0.03 41.59 4.82
N ASN A 17 0.84 41.28 5.85
CA ASN A 17 1.61 40.02 5.92
C ASN A 17 1.11 39.01 6.97
N THR A 18 -0.09 39.20 7.53
CA THR A 18 -0.77 38.16 8.31
C THR A 18 -2.20 37.94 7.80
N CYS A 19 -2.33 37.73 6.50
CA CYS A 19 -3.51 37.11 5.90
C CYS A 19 -3.02 36.02 4.95
N ALA A 20 -2.49 34.94 5.53
CA ALA A 20 -2.18 33.74 4.78
C ALA A 20 -2.52 32.52 5.64
N TYR A 21 -3.59 31.83 5.22
CA TYR A 21 -3.98 30.47 5.55
C TYR A 21 -4.55 30.19 6.95
N ALA A 22 -5.82 30.57 7.13
CA ALA A 22 -6.76 29.63 7.70
C ALA A 22 -7.04 28.52 6.66
N GLY A 23 -6.88 27.25 7.07
CA GLY A 23 -7.11 26.06 6.24
C GLY A 23 -5.86 25.67 5.45
N GLN A 24 -5.19 24.56 5.71
CA GLN A 24 -5.77 23.25 5.86
C GLN A 24 -5.03 22.49 6.97
N ASN A 25 -5.75 21.69 7.76
CA ASN A 25 -5.15 20.53 8.41
C ASN A 25 -4.54 19.66 7.30
N MET A 26 -3.26 19.89 6.96
CA MET A 26 -2.49 18.95 6.17
C MET A 26 -2.24 17.76 7.10
N ARG A 27 -3.26 16.92 7.23
CA ARG A 27 -3.09 15.55 7.69
C ARG A 27 -2.20 14.93 6.62
N THR A 28 -0.89 14.97 6.83
CA THR A 28 0.12 14.39 5.93
C THR A 28 -0.37 12.99 5.59
N LYS A 29 -0.73 12.75 4.33
CA LYS A 29 -1.12 11.42 3.87
C LYS A 29 0.02 10.47 4.23
N ASP A 30 -0.32 9.38 4.89
CA ASP A 30 0.60 8.28 5.11
C ASP A 30 1.22 7.89 3.76
N THR A 31 2.55 7.82 3.71
CA THR A 31 3.27 7.38 2.52
C THR A 31 3.82 5.99 2.78
N ILE A 32 3.62 5.08 1.83
CA ILE A 32 4.26 3.77 1.87
C ILE A 32 5.43 3.80 0.90
N VAL A 33 6.58 3.36 1.37
CA VAL A 33 7.82 3.33 0.58
C VAL A 33 8.48 1.97 0.72
N ILE A 34 9.15 1.56 -0.35
CA ILE A 34 10.01 0.37 -0.35
C ILE A 34 11.43 0.87 -0.12
N VAL A 35 12.11 0.30 0.87
CA VAL A 35 13.49 0.68 1.22
C VAL A 35 14.33 -0.57 1.20
N THR A 36 15.27 -0.62 0.26
CA THR A 36 16.21 -1.72 0.10
C THR A 36 17.57 -1.31 0.66
N ASN A 37 18.04 -2.06 1.64
CA ASN A 37 19.40 -1.97 2.16
C ASN A 37 20.19 -3.15 1.57
N ASN A 38 21.15 -2.84 0.71
CA ASN A 38 22.02 -3.81 0.06
C ASN A 38 23.48 -3.48 0.39
N ASN A 39 24.20 -4.43 0.97
CA ASN A 39 25.63 -4.36 1.27
C ASN A 39 26.31 -5.69 0.93
N ASP A 40 27.62 -5.77 1.12
CA ASP A 40 28.42 -6.94 0.73
C ASP A 40 28.01 -8.24 1.44
N ASP A 41 27.37 -8.14 2.61
CA ASP A 41 27.00 -9.29 3.46
C ASP A 41 25.51 -9.65 3.40
N SER A 42 24.64 -8.74 2.96
CA SER A 42 23.19 -8.91 3.06
C SER A 42 22.38 -7.96 2.16
N CYS A 43 21.22 -8.44 1.72
CA CYS A 43 20.21 -7.64 1.06
C CYS A 43 18.89 -7.79 1.82
N MET A 44 18.35 -6.68 2.33
CA MET A 44 17.03 -6.62 2.97
C MET A 44 16.17 -5.54 2.32
N SER A 45 14.95 -5.91 1.91
CA SER A 45 13.93 -4.98 1.42
C SER A 45 12.81 -4.82 2.44
N HIS A 46 12.42 -3.58 2.70
CA HIS A 46 11.42 -3.22 3.71
C HIS A 46 10.26 -2.46 3.09
N LEU A 47 9.03 -2.91 3.38
CA LEU A 47 7.83 -2.12 3.13
C LEU A 47 7.54 -1.27 4.37
N VAL A 48 7.66 0.04 4.22
CA VAL A 48 7.66 1.00 5.34
C VAL A 48 6.51 1.99 5.19
N ILE A 49 5.77 2.22 6.27
CA ILE A 49 4.81 3.32 6.38
C ILE A 49 5.46 4.48 7.11
N ASN A 50 5.39 5.67 6.53
CA ASN A 50 5.67 6.93 7.21
C ASN A 50 4.35 7.65 7.50
N LYS A 51 4.07 7.90 8.78
CA LYS A 51 2.91 8.64 9.26
C LYS A 51 3.36 9.76 10.18
N GLY A 52 3.40 10.99 9.65
CA GLY A 52 3.96 12.13 10.36
C GLY A 52 5.44 11.88 10.70
N SER A 53 5.80 11.93 11.99
CA SER A 53 7.16 11.66 12.48
C SER A 53 7.43 10.19 12.78
N VAL A 54 6.43 9.32 12.68
CA VAL A 54 6.56 7.90 13.01
C VAL A 54 6.77 7.12 11.73
N ARG A 55 7.73 6.18 11.81
CA ARG A 55 8.11 5.28 10.74
C ARG A 55 7.97 3.85 11.26
N ASP A 56 7.20 3.03 10.57
CA ASP A 56 6.97 1.64 10.95
C ASP A 56 7.16 0.71 9.77
N THR A 57 7.69 -0.48 10.04
CA THR A 57 7.97 -1.49 9.03
C THR A 57 6.85 -2.51 9.02
N LEU A 58 6.15 -2.64 7.89
CA LEU A 58 5.07 -3.63 7.72
C LEU A 58 5.63 -5.03 7.49
N ILE A 59 6.57 -5.14 6.55
CA ILE A 59 7.16 -6.38 6.09
C ILE A 59 8.63 -6.14 5.81
N SER A 60 9.46 -7.14 6.08
CA SER A 60 10.87 -7.19 5.68
C SER A 60 11.12 -8.53 5.01
N ILE A 61 11.82 -8.53 3.88
CA ILE A 61 12.24 -9.74 3.19
C ILE A 61 13.74 -9.70 2.92
N TYR A 62 14.36 -10.87 2.89
CA TYR A 62 15.68 -11.04 2.29
C TYR A 62 15.55 -10.92 0.78
N CYS A 63 16.42 -10.17 0.11
CA CYS A 63 16.34 -9.92 -1.33
C CYS A 63 17.50 -10.49 -2.15
N ALA A 64 18.54 -11.03 -1.51
CA ALA A 64 19.68 -11.58 -2.24
C ALA A 64 19.37 -12.94 -2.89
N ASP A 65 18.26 -13.58 -2.51
CA ASP A 65 17.73 -14.78 -3.15
C ASP A 65 16.87 -14.49 -4.38
N GLY A 66 16.69 -13.20 -4.73
CA GLY A 66 15.83 -12.75 -5.83
C GLY A 66 14.38 -12.48 -5.41
N SER A 67 14.04 -12.58 -4.13
CA SER A 67 12.74 -12.14 -3.60
C SER A 67 12.63 -10.62 -3.64
N ASP A 68 11.42 -10.10 -3.85
CA ASP A 68 11.21 -8.66 -4.05
C ASP A 68 9.85 -8.16 -3.51
N ILE A 69 9.76 -6.85 -3.30
CA ILE A 69 8.54 -6.14 -2.96
C ILE A 69 8.18 -5.19 -4.10
N GLU A 70 7.04 -5.41 -4.74
CA GLU A 70 6.62 -4.61 -5.89
C GLU A 70 5.24 -3.95 -5.67
N PRO A 71 5.08 -2.65 -5.99
CA PRO A 71 3.77 -2.01 -5.96
C PRO A 71 2.93 -2.39 -7.18
N LEU A 72 1.66 -2.74 -6.96
CA LEU A 72 0.73 -3.06 -8.05
C LEU A 72 0.06 -1.80 -8.60
N LYS A 73 0.73 -1.12 -9.53
CA LYS A 73 0.38 0.23 -10.03
C LYS A 73 -0.95 0.35 -10.78
N ASN A 74 -1.62 -0.75 -11.13
CA ASN A 74 -2.84 -0.74 -11.97
C ASN A 74 -4.01 -1.54 -11.39
N VAL A 75 -4.00 -1.76 -10.08
CA VAL A 75 -5.09 -2.48 -9.40
C VAL A 75 -6.29 -1.57 -9.22
N ARG A 76 -7.42 -1.95 -9.81
CA ARG A 76 -8.70 -1.28 -9.54
C ARG A 76 -9.25 -1.79 -8.21
N SER A 77 -9.32 -0.92 -7.22
CA SER A 77 -10.22 -1.13 -6.07
C SER A 77 -11.65 -0.88 -6.52
N LYS A 78 -12.57 -1.81 -6.24
CA LYS A 78 -14.00 -1.60 -6.49
C LYS A 78 -14.57 -0.48 -5.62
N ASP A 79 -14.04 -0.32 -4.42
CA ASP A 79 -14.37 0.78 -3.54
C ASP A 79 -13.43 1.96 -3.83
N LYS A 80 -13.88 2.87 -4.70
CA LYS A 80 -13.13 4.08 -5.06
C LYS A 80 -12.95 5.05 -3.89
N GLN A 81 -13.73 4.91 -2.80
CA GLN A 81 -13.56 5.74 -1.60
C GLN A 81 -12.41 5.22 -0.73
N THR A 82 -12.16 3.92 -0.77
CA THR A 82 -11.13 3.27 0.01
C THR A 82 -9.84 3.27 -0.81
N GLN A 83 -8.96 4.23 -0.52
CA GLN A 83 -7.60 4.27 -1.04
C GLN A 83 -6.86 3.06 -0.46
N ILE A 84 -6.89 1.95 -1.20
CA ILE A 84 -6.13 0.73 -0.92
C ILE A 84 -4.89 0.75 -1.80
N GLU A 85 -3.71 0.79 -1.19
CA GLU A 85 -2.46 0.49 -1.87
C GLU A 85 -2.14 -1.01 -1.74
N VAL A 86 -1.62 -1.61 -2.82
CA VAL A 86 -1.38 -3.05 -2.92
C VAL A 86 0.05 -3.32 -3.33
N PHE A 87 0.69 -4.26 -2.64
CA PHE A 87 2.06 -4.70 -2.90
C PHE A 87 2.10 -6.21 -3.04
N ALA A 88 2.88 -6.71 -4.00
CA ALA A 88 3.28 -8.11 -4.06
C ALA A 88 4.55 -8.28 -3.24
N ILE A 89 4.56 -9.31 -2.40
CA ILE A 89 5.74 -9.81 -1.71
C ILE A 89 6.10 -11.11 -2.41
N TYR A 90 7.00 -11.02 -3.40
CA TYR A 90 7.47 -12.16 -4.17
C TYR A 90 8.52 -12.92 -3.38
N ASN A 91 8.33 -14.24 -3.25
CA ASN A 91 9.30 -15.15 -2.64
C ASN A 91 9.91 -16.03 -3.74
N ALA A 92 11.22 -15.90 -3.94
CA ALA A 92 11.94 -16.61 -4.99
C ALA A 92 12.04 -18.12 -4.74
N ALA A 93 12.15 -18.56 -3.48
CA ALA A 93 12.22 -19.99 -3.15
C ALA A 93 10.89 -20.72 -3.43
N ALA A 94 9.75 -20.04 -3.21
CA ALA A 94 8.43 -20.58 -3.47
C ALA A 94 7.94 -20.32 -4.91
N ASP A 95 8.56 -19.39 -5.63
CA ASP A 95 8.07 -18.85 -6.91
C ASP A 95 6.60 -18.45 -6.81
N GLY A 96 6.33 -17.48 -5.93
CA GLY A 96 4.97 -17.01 -5.69
C GLY A 96 4.92 -15.76 -4.83
N SER A 97 3.79 -15.07 -4.89
CA SER A 97 3.58 -13.81 -4.17
C SER A 97 2.50 -13.92 -3.10
N GLN A 98 2.77 -13.37 -1.93
CA GLN A 98 1.71 -12.89 -1.03
C GLN A 98 1.36 -11.45 -1.39
N TYR A 99 0.17 -11.00 -1.01
CA TYR A 99 -0.27 -9.63 -1.29
C TYR A 99 -0.52 -8.87 -0.02
N VAL A 100 0.10 -7.69 0.09
CA VAL A 100 -0.13 -6.73 1.18
C VAL A 100 -1.11 -5.67 0.72
N PHE A 101 -2.07 -5.34 1.57
CA PHE A 101 -3.08 -4.31 1.35
C PHE A 101 -2.98 -3.29 2.47
N TYR A 102 -2.84 -2.02 2.12
CA TYR A 102 -2.84 -0.93 3.08
C TYR A 102 -4.04 -0.02 2.84
N ASN A 103 -4.83 0.20 3.89
CA ASN A 103 -5.99 1.06 3.85
C ASN A 103 -5.67 2.44 4.45
N HIS A 104 -5.56 3.46 3.60
CA HIS A 104 -5.26 4.83 4.04
C HIS A 104 -6.39 5.46 4.87
N LYS A 105 -7.61 4.93 4.84
CA LYS A 105 -8.75 5.49 5.59
C LYS A 105 -8.66 5.19 7.08
N ASN A 106 -8.24 3.97 7.43
CA ASN A 106 -8.20 3.49 8.82
C ASN A 106 -6.79 3.10 9.29
N HIS A 107 -5.78 3.27 8.42
CA HIS A 107 -4.36 3.00 8.69
C HIS A 107 -4.06 1.54 9.06
N ARG A 108 -4.84 0.59 8.51
CA ARG A 108 -4.64 -0.84 8.73
C ARG A 108 -3.97 -1.50 7.53
N ALA A 109 -3.09 -2.43 7.83
CA ALA A 109 -2.40 -3.25 6.84
C ALA A 109 -2.77 -4.72 7.01
N TYR A 110 -2.85 -5.42 5.88
CA TYR A 110 -3.23 -6.82 5.81
C TYR A 110 -2.34 -7.55 4.83
N ILE A 111 -2.12 -8.85 5.04
CA ILE A 111 -1.43 -9.72 4.09
C ILE A 111 -2.26 -10.98 3.82
N THR A 112 -2.22 -11.54 2.61
CA THR A 112 -2.86 -12.83 2.35
C THR A 112 -2.23 -13.95 3.16
N PHE A 113 -3.05 -14.89 3.66
CA PHE A 113 -2.52 -16.13 4.22
C PHE A 113 -1.78 -16.98 3.19
N ALA A 114 -2.40 -17.15 2.01
CA ALA A 114 -1.84 -17.95 0.95
C ALA A 114 -0.80 -17.18 0.11
N THR A 115 0.15 -17.94 -0.43
CA THR A 115 1.12 -17.52 -1.45
C THR A 115 0.64 -18.03 -2.80
N PHE A 116 0.64 -17.17 -3.83
CA PHE A 116 0.08 -17.48 -5.14
C PHE A 116 1.15 -17.46 -6.22
N ALA A 117 1.31 -18.57 -6.93
CA ALA A 117 2.09 -18.63 -8.16
C ALA A 117 1.23 -18.22 -9.36
N ASP A 118 1.84 -17.58 -10.36
CA ASP A 118 1.17 -17.11 -11.57
C ASP A 118 -0.07 -16.23 -11.30
N LEU A 119 -0.06 -15.37 -10.28
CA LEU A 119 -1.14 -14.41 -10.06
C LEU A 119 -0.61 -12.99 -10.27
N ASN A 120 -1.38 -12.17 -10.98
CA ASN A 120 -1.18 -10.72 -11.03
C ASN A 120 -2.57 -10.07 -11.04
N PRO A 121 -3.17 -9.82 -9.86
CA PRO A 121 -4.55 -9.39 -9.78
C PRO A 121 -4.71 -7.99 -10.37
N THR A 122 -5.77 -7.78 -11.14
CA THR A 122 -6.07 -6.47 -11.75
C THR A 122 -7.24 -5.75 -11.09
N VAL A 123 -8.00 -6.48 -10.28
CA VAL A 123 -9.07 -5.95 -9.44
C VAL A 123 -8.94 -6.59 -8.07
N VAL A 124 -9.02 -5.76 -7.04
CA VAL A 124 -9.06 -6.20 -5.64
C VAL A 124 -10.30 -5.62 -4.97
N ASP A 125 -10.85 -6.38 -4.03
CA ASP A 125 -12.00 -5.98 -3.22
C ASP A 125 -11.80 -6.49 -1.79
N VAL A 126 -11.34 -5.61 -0.90
CA VAL A 126 -10.98 -5.94 0.48
C VAL A 126 -12.21 -5.82 1.36
N ASN A 127 -12.55 -6.89 2.07
CA ASN A 127 -13.56 -6.89 3.12
C ASN A 127 -12.87 -7.02 4.47
N GLU A 128 -12.69 -5.88 5.14
CA GLU A 128 -11.98 -5.82 6.43
C GLU A 128 -12.78 -6.46 7.58
N ALA A 129 -14.12 -6.36 7.54
CA ALA A 129 -14.99 -6.90 8.59
C ALA A 129 -14.93 -8.43 8.65
N GLN A 130 -14.84 -9.07 7.49
CA GLN A 130 -14.73 -10.53 7.36
C GLN A 130 -13.30 -11.00 7.06
N GLN A 131 -12.33 -10.07 7.04
CA GLN A 131 -10.90 -10.32 6.81
C GLN A 131 -10.61 -11.21 5.58
N TYR A 132 -11.18 -10.84 4.43
CA TYR A 132 -10.83 -11.47 3.16
C TYR A 132 -10.66 -10.43 2.05
N VAL A 133 -10.02 -10.83 0.96
CA VAL A 133 -9.94 -10.08 -0.28
C VAL A 133 -10.43 -10.93 -1.45
N LEU A 134 -11.13 -10.32 -2.39
CA LEU A 134 -11.37 -10.91 -3.70
C LEU A 134 -10.30 -10.42 -4.68
N LEU A 135 -9.49 -11.34 -5.18
CA LEU A 135 -8.49 -11.11 -6.20
C LEU A 135 -9.05 -11.58 -7.53
N SER A 136 -9.09 -10.69 -8.53
CA SER A 136 -9.55 -11.06 -9.86
C SER A 136 -8.46 -10.90 -10.91
N ASN A 137 -8.29 -11.95 -11.69
CA ASN A 137 -7.35 -12.01 -12.80
C ASN A 137 -8.05 -11.73 -14.14
N LYS A 138 -9.00 -10.79 -14.17
CA LYS A 138 -9.88 -10.54 -15.33
C LYS A 138 -9.15 -10.18 -16.63
N ASN A 139 -7.91 -9.66 -16.54
CA ASN A 139 -7.09 -9.29 -17.69
C ASN A 139 -5.84 -10.17 -17.84
N SER A 140 -5.84 -11.37 -17.25
CA SER A 140 -4.80 -12.37 -17.49
C SER A 140 -4.62 -12.60 -18.98
N THR A 141 -3.38 -12.71 -19.43
CA THR A 141 -3.07 -13.21 -20.79
C THR A 141 -3.47 -14.69 -20.96
N LYS A 142 -3.60 -15.43 -19.85
CA LYS A 142 -4.10 -16.80 -19.79
C LYS A 142 -5.60 -16.77 -19.45
N THR A 143 -6.47 -17.23 -20.35
CA THR A 143 -7.92 -17.34 -20.08
C THR A 143 -8.16 -18.22 -18.85
N PRO A 144 -8.80 -17.71 -17.78
CA PRO A 144 -9.10 -18.52 -16.61
C PRO A 144 -9.98 -19.72 -16.98
N THR A 145 -9.60 -20.91 -16.53
CA THR A 145 -10.34 -22.17 -16.79
C THR A 145 -11.24 -22.60 -15.63
N LYS A 146 -11.11 -21.92 -14.49
CA LYS A 146 -11.91 -22.17 -13.27
C LYS A 146 -12.55 -20.88 -12.78
N ASN A 147 -13.73 -21.01 -12.18
CA ASN A 147 -14.53 -19.86 -11.74
C ASN A 147 -13.99 -19.22 -10.47
N THR A 148 -14.06 -19.92 -9.34
CA THR A 148 -13.75 -19.35 -8.02
C THR A 148 -12.88 -20.31 -7.20
N LEU A 149 -11.85 -19.78 -6.55
CA LEU A 149 -11.11 -20.44 -5.48
C LEU A 149 -11.41 -19.75 -4.14
N ASN A 150 -11.52 -20.52 -3.06
CA ASN A 150 -11.49 -20.01 -1.69
C ASN A 150 -10.34 -20.68 -0.95
N THR A 151 -9.35 -19.90 -0.51
CA THR A 151 -8.14 -20.44 0.14
C THR A 151 -8.35 -20.77 1.62
N GLY A 152 -9.44 -20.28 2.22
CA GLY A 152 -9.57 -20.30 3.68
C GLY A 152 -8.41 -19.58 4.37
N ASN A 153 -8.22 -19.88 5.65
CA ASN A 153 -7.31 -19.18 6.58
C ASN A 153 -6.00 -19.96 6.86
N LYS A 154 -5.51 -20.71 5.86
CA LYS A 154 -4.27 -21.49 5.99
C LYS A 154 -3.14 -20.85 5.21
N GLU A 155 -1.95 -20.88 5.77
CA GLU A 155 -0.71 -20.55 5.05
C GLU A 155 -0.45 -21.70 4.07
N GLU A 156 -0.86 -21.51 2.82
CA GLU A 156 -0.77 -22.50 1.75
C GLU A 156 -0.18 -21.89 0.47
N TYR A 157 0.52 -22.73 -0.29
CA TYR A 157 1.00 -22.37 -1.62
C TYR A 157 0.00 -22.81 -2.69
N ILE A 158 -0.48 -21.86 -3.48
CA ILE A 158 -1.43 -22.08 -4.58
C ILE A 158 -0.71 -22.01 -5.91
N ALA A 159 -0.44 -23.18 -6.49
CA ALA A 159 0.12 -23.29 -7.83
C ALA A 159 -0.91 -22.94 -8.92
N ASN A 160 -0.43 -22.32 -10.00
CA ASN A 160 -1.23 -21.94 -11.18
C ASN A 160 -2.48 -21.13 -10.80
N ALA A 161 -2.34 -20.12 -9.94
CA ALA A 161 -3.49 -19.33 -9.47
C ALA A 161 -4.18 -18.56 -10.60
N SER A 162 -3.47 -18.24 -11.69
CA SER A 162 -4.04 -17.62 -12.90
C SER A 162 -5.21 -18.37 -13.51
N LYS A 163 -5.33 -19.69 -13.28
CA LYS A 163 -6.45 -20.49 -13.80
C LYS A 163 -7.80 -20.09 -13.19
N PHE A 164 -7.81 -19.41 -12.04
CA PHE A 164 -9.03 -18.97 -11.39
C PHE A 164 -9.37 -17.53 -11.77
N ARG A 165 -10.62 -17.31 -12.19
CA ARG A 165 -11.12 -15.97 -12.52
C ARG A 165 -11.24 -15.07 -11.28
N LEU A 166 -11.61 -15.68 -10.17
CA LEU A 166 -11.80 -15.03 -8.88
C LEU A 166 -11.19 -15.91 -7.77
N ILE A 167 -10.45 -15.28 -6.86
CA ILE A 167 -9.90 -15.93 -5.69
C ILE A 167 -10.38 -15.15 -4.47
N LYS A 168 -11.05 -15.83 -3.54
CA LYS A 168 -11.33 -15.32 -2.20
C LYS A 168 -10.19 -15.77 -1.29
N ALA A 169 -9.32 -14.84 -0.93
CA ALA A 169 -8.18 -15.08 -0.07
C ALA A 169 -8.44 -14.50 1.32
N MET A 170 -8.19 -15.26 2.38
CA MET A 170 -8.26 -14.71 3.74
C MET A 170 -7.05 -13.83 4.03
N LEU A 171 -7.26 -12.86 4.92
CA LEU A 171 -6.29 -11.84 5.29
C LEU A 171 -5.86 -11.99 6.75
N LYS A 172 -4.57 -11.81 6.98
CA LYS A 172 -3.95 -11.67 8.30
C LYS A 172 -3.65 -10.19 8.53
N PRO A 173 -4.10 -9.58 9.65
CA PRO A 173 -3.72 -8.22 9.97
C PRO A 173 -2.21 -8.14 10.27
N ILE A 174 -1.55 -7.12 9.73
CA ILE A 174 -0.18 -6.79 10.10
C ILE A 174 -0.25 -5.85 11.29
N LYS A 175 0.44 -6.22 12.38
CA LYS A 175 0.55 -5.34 13.55
C LYS A 175 1.35 -4.11 13.17
N THR A 176 0.77 -2.94 13.38
CA THR A 176 1.42 -1.65 13.24
C THR A 176 1.51 -0.99 14.61
N LYS A 177 2.50 -0.11 14.81
CA LYS A 177 2.76 0.55 16.10
C LYS A 177 1.84 1.75 16.40
N TYR A 178 0.70 1.87 15.70
CA TYR A 178 -0.19 3.04 15.71
C TYR A 178 -1.52 2.80 16.41
#